data_AF-A0A357QS68-F1
#
_entry.id   AF-A0A357QS68-F1
#
_cell.length_a   1.000
_cell.length_b   1.000
_cell.length_c   1.000
_cell.angle_alpha   90.00
_cell.angle_beta   90.00
_cell.angle_gamma   90.00
#
_symmetry.space_group_name_H-M   'P 1'
#
loop_
_entity.id
_entity.type
_entity.pdbx_description
1 polymer ?
#
loop_
_entity_poly.entity_id
_entity_poly.type
_entity_poly.pdbx_seq_one_letter_code
_entity_poly.pdbx_strand_id
1 'polypeptide(L)'
;MKGRKIINEFFKLVHQKYALGIPNFNDDVDGGLYSFDEIIDEFKTRPNFVDLESVKYLIEIFKEGSFNPDFLSDHLTPFKKIELVDFSDPVFKKRNRAFYFYDNNFGYFSFKKTFEENHLTSHFNRQGAAISNIQQFVSSCIALNQRQKIEEMLNSIKERRKDVGLLLQKQNHRRESIYIYSFTYFCYLCNGGVVEISDKLKYTTSSAYFPIFNQGNNYNQFFEVYDVINEVNQSKDIISRFLKVYHILEYLSYRVKLVDIEVKARERKTFIREITSLKKDNEESYIIDCFKKAFIADIPSLRTNLRFTNPLKQYIEKQFGISSSTFNSQEYIPKLIYRLRNSIVHNKESEFHITVSNPEEYKPMISLMQRMISNLERIFYNRMNIPQPEISYGSSVIQLY
;
A
#
# COMPACT_ATOMS: atom_id res chain seq x y z
N MET A 1 -21.11 13.66 31.68
CA MET A 1 -22.49 13.20 31.37
C MET A 1 -22.51 11.68 31.45
N LYS A 2 -23.63 11.03 31.86
CA LYS A 2 -23.70 9.55 31.86
C LYS A 2 -23.68 9.01 30.43
N GLY A 3 -23.07 7.85 30.20
CA GLY A 3 -22.99 7.23 28.87
C GLY A 3 -24.35 7.05 28.19
N ARG A 4 -25.37 6.56 28.92
CA ARG A 4 -26.72 6.40 28.35
C ARG A 4 -27.30 7.71 27.79
N LYS A 5 -27.16 8.81 28.53
CA LYS A 5 -27.62 10.13 28.09
C LYS A 5 -26.86 10.63 26.86
N ILE A 6 -25.57 10.32 26.75
CA ILE A 6 -24.77 10.64 25.56
C ILE A 6 -25.30 9.92 24.33
N ILE A 7 -25.58 8.62 24.45
CA ILE A 7 -26.07 7.84 23.32
C ILE A 7 -27.49 8.26 22.91
N ASN A 8 -28.36 8.58 23.87
CA ASN A 8 -29.67 9.17 23.59
C ASN A 8 -29.53 10.46 22.75
N GLU A 9 -28.65 11.37 23.15
CA GLU A 9 -28.40 12.61 22.40
C GLU A 9 -27.84 12.33 20.99
N PHE A 10 -27.01 11.30 20.82
CA PHE A 10 -26.53 10.88 19.50
C PHE A 10 -27.70 10.41 18.61
N PHE A 11 -28.59 9.56 19.12
CA PHE A 11 -29.73 9.09 18.34
C PHE A 11 -30.68 10.22 17.96
N LYS A 12 -30.94 11.19 18.85
CA LYS A 12 -31.72 12.40 18.51
C LYS A 12 -31.07 13.20 17.38
N LEU A 13 -29.74 13.33 17.38
CA LEU A 13 -29.02 14.00 16.28
C LEU A 13 -29.19 13.25 14.95
N VAL A 14 -29.11 11.91 14.97
CA VAL A 14 -29.34 11.08 13.77
C VAL A 14 -30.78 11.25 13.28
N HIS A 15 -31.77 11.16 14.17
CA HIS A 15 -33.19 11.36 13.86
C HIS A 15 -33.46 12.72 13.22
N GLN A 16 -32.89 13.78 13.79
CA GLN A 16 -33.02 15.15 13.28
C GLN A 16 -32.32 15.32 11.92
N LYS A 17 -31.05 14.90 11.81
CA LYS A 17 -30.23 15.10 10.60
C LYS A 17 -30.85 14.44 9.37
N TYR A 18 -31.45 13.27 9.54
CA TYR A 18 -32.03 12.50 8.44
C TYR A 18 -33.55 12.63 8.32
N ALA A 19 -34.17 13.53 9.11
CA ALA A 19 -35.60 13.80 9.11
C ALA A 19 -36.43 12.49 9.12
N LEU A 20 -36.17 11.63 10.12
CA LEU A 20 -36.73 10.27 10.15
C LEU A 20 -38.24 10.23 10.46
N GLY A 21 -38.82 11.32 10.94
CA GLY A 21 -40.27 11.47 11.10
C GLY A 21 -40.90 10.56 12.16
N ILE A 22 -40.11 10.06 13.12
CA ILE A 22 -40.62 9.25 14.23
C ILE A 22 -41.34 10.18 15.23
N PRO A 23 -42.66 10.03 15.47
CA PRO A 23 -43.41 10.85 16.41
C PRO A 23 -42.91 10.66 17.85
N ASN A 24 -42.92 11.73 18.65
CA ASN A 24 -42.53 11.72 20.07
C ASN A 24 -41.14 11.12 20.39
N PHE A 25 -40.28 10.96 19.37
CA PHE A 25 -39.02 10.23 19.51
C PHE A 25 -38.13 10.75 20.64
N ASN A 26 -38.00 12.08 20.77
CA ASN A 26 -37.17 12.67 21.81
C ASN A 26 -37.67 12.32 23.21
N ASP A 27 -38.99 12.40 23.42
CA ASP A 27 -39.63 12.12 24.71
C ASP A 27 -39.54 10.63 25.04
N ASP A 28 -39.75 9.76 24.06
CA ASP A 28 -39.66 8.31 24.24
C ASP A 28 -38.22 7.86 24.57
N VAL A 29 -37.23 8.44 23.90
CA VAL A 29 -35.81 8.17 24.15
C VAL A 29 -35.37 8.70 25.52
N ASP A 30 -35.82 9.89 25.92
CA ASP A 30 -35.52 10.46 27.24
C ASP A 30 -36.24 9.72 28.39
N GLY A 31 -37.46 9.26 28.14
CA GLY A 31 -38.23 8.42 29.06
C GLY A 31 -37.68 7.00 29.20
N GLY A 32 -36.75 6.59 28.33
CA GLY A 32 -36.19 5.24 28.32
C GLY A 32 -37.19 4.17 27.88
N LEU A 33 -38.18 4.56 27.07
CA LEU A 33 -39.20 3.65 26.53
C LEU A 33 -38.62 2.72 25.46
N TYR A 34 -37.52 3.12 24.82
CA TYR A 34 -36.75 2.29 23.90
C TYR A 34 -35.37 1.94 24.46
N SER A 35 -35.00 0.68 24.30
CA SER A 35 -33.60 0.23 24.28
C SER A 35 -32.88 0.77 23.05
N PHE A 36 -31.53 0.77 23.06
CA PHE A 36 -30.80 1.22 21.87
C PHE A 36 -31.02 0.31 20.66
N ASP A 37 -31.23 -0.98 20.88
CA ASP A 37 -31.52 -1.94 19.81
C ASP A 37 -32.85 -1.61 19.14
N GLU A 38 -33.90 -1.29 19.91
CA GLU A 38 -35.20 -0.88 19.37
C GLU A 38 -35.11 0.45 18.60
N ILE A 39 -34.34 1.44 19.09
CA ILE A 39 -34.11 2.70 18.36
C ILE A 39 -33.46 2.43 17.00
N ILE A 40 -32.42 1.59 16.98
CA ILE A 40 -31.67 1.27 15.77
C ILE A 40 -32.55 0.54 14.76
N ASP A 41 -33.33 -0.44 15.21
CA ASP A 41 -34.24 -1.16 14.34
C ASP A 41 -35.34 -0.25 13.79
N GLU A 42 -35.87 0.66 14.62
CA GLU A 42 -36.83 1.67 14.18
C GLU A 42 -36.23 2.62 13.14
N PHE A 43 -34.96 3.04 13.28
CA PHE A 43 -34.29 3.86 12.26
C PHE A 43 -34.20 3.14 10.91
N LYS A 44 -33.89 1.85 10.91
CA LYS A 44 -33.70 1.07 9.66
C LYS A 44 -34.96 0.89 8.85
N THR A 45 -36.14 0.96 9.47
CA THR A 45 -37.43 0.84 8.76
C THR A 45 -37.82 2.14 8.04
N ARG A 46 -37.16 3.27 8.34
CA ARG A 46 -37.55 4.58 7.81
C ARG A 46 -37.04 4.78 6.37
N PRO A 47 -37.91 5.18 5.41
CA PRO A 47 -37.54 5.32 4.00
C PRO A 47 -36.30 6.19 3.76
N ASN A 48 -36.20 7.33 4.44
CA ASN A 48 -35.06 8.27 4.31
C ASN A 48 -33.73 7.69 4.82
N PHE A 49 -33.79 6.60 5.59
CA PHE A 49 -32.64 5.90 6.11
C PHE A 49 -32.32 4.62 5.32
N VAL A 50 -33.27 4.11 4.52
CA VAL A 50 -33.13 2.85 3.77
C VAL A 50 -31.90 2.87 2.87
N ASP A 51 -31.65 3.99 2.20
CA ASP A 51 -30.54 4.15 1.23
C ASP A 51 -29.20 4.53 1.88
N LEU A 52 -29.13 4.65 3.21
CA LEU A 52 -27.94 5.08 3.95
C LEU A 52 -27.15 3.92 4.54
N GLU A 53 -26.79 2.93 3.73
CA GLU A 53 -26.17 1.68 4.18
C GLU A 53 -24.94 1.91 5.09
N SER A 54 -24.03 2.82 4.72
CA SER A 54 -22.84 3.13 5.53
C SER A 54 -23.17 3.70 6.92
N VAL A 55 -24.26 4.47 7.03
CA VAL A 55 -24.71 5.09 8.28
C VAL A 55 -25.43 4.07 9.14
N LYS A 56 -26.19 3.15 8.53
CA LYS A 56 -26.78 2.00 9.25
C LYS A 56 -25.69 1.18 9.97
N TYR A 57 -24.58 0.90 9.29
CA TYR A 57 -23.48 0.18 9.92
C TYR A 57 -22.80 0.94 11.05
N LEU A 58 -22.75 2.27 10.97
CA LEU A 58 -22.23 3.09 12.05
C LEU A 58 -23.11 2.98 13.29
N ILE A 59 -24.44 3.09 13.15
CA ILE A 59 -25.34 3.08 14.31
C ILE A 59 -25.39 1.71 15.00
N GLU A 60 -25.12 0.61 14.29
CA GLU A 60 -24.98 -0.73 14.88
C GLU A 60 -23.90 -0.81 15.97
N ILE A 61 -22.88 0.05 15.90
CA ILE A 61 -21.81 0.12 16.90
C ILE A 61 -22.35 0.64 18.25
N PHE A 62 -23.54 1.24 18.25
CA PHE A 62 -24.20 1.82 19.42
C PHE A 62 -25.31 0.94 19.99
N LYS A 63 -25.39 -0.34 19.60
CA LYS A 63 -26.21 -1.35 20.29
C LYS A 63 -25.78 -1.49 21.75
N GLU A 64 -26.70 -1.84 22.65
CA GLU A 64 -26.40 -1.91 24.09
C GLU A 64 -25.27 -2.90 24.40
N GLY A 65 -25.27 -4.06 23.72
CA GLY A 65 -24.23 -5.08 23.86
C GLY A 65 -22.84 -4.68 23.35
N SER A 66 -22.70 -3.55 22.64
CA SER A 66 -21.43 -3.07 22.09
C SER A 66 -20.65 -2.18 23.06
N PHE A 67 -21.19 -1.88 24.24
CA PHE A 67 -20.53 -1.07 25.26
C PHE A 67 -20.01 -1.93 26.41
N ASN A 68 -18.96 -1.46 27.07
CA ASN A 68 -18.63 -1.95 28.41
C ASN A 68 -19.83 -1.62 29.33
N PRO A 69 -20.33 -2.56 30.16
CA PRO A 69 -21.42 -2.31 31.12
C PRO A 69 -21.22 -1.01 31.93
N ASP A 70 -19.99 -0.73 32.34
CA ASP A 70 -19.64 0.45 33.13
C ASP A 70 -19.81 1.76 32.33
N PHE A 71 -19.67 1.73 31.01
CA PHE A 71 -19.77 2.92 30.16
C PHE A 71 -21.15 3.59 30.27
N LEU A 72 -22.22 2.80 30.32
CA LEU A 72 -23.59 3.32 30.34
C LEU A 72 -23.94 3.97 31.68
N SER A 73 -23.43 3.43 32.78
CA SER A 73 -23.64 3.94 34.14
C SER A 73 -22.70 5.10 34.49
N ASP A 74 -21.47 5.08 33.98
CA ASP A 74 -20.40 5.96 34.45
C ASP A 74 -20.45 7.37 33.84
N HIS A 75 -19.84 8.30 34.57
CA HIS A 75 -19.57 9.63 34.07
C HIS A 75 -18.40 9.62 33.10
N LEU A 76 -18.69 9.88 31.82
CA LEU A 76 -17.65 9.97 30.80
C LEU A 76 -16.77 11.20 31.01
N THR A 77 -15.46 10.99 31.00
CA THR A 77 -14.47 12.06 30.86
C THR A 77 -14.19 12.25 29.37
N PRO A 78 -14.62 13.36 28.75
CA PRO A 78 -14.44 13.55 27.32
C PRO A 78 -12.97 13.75 26.96
N PHE A 79 -12.60 13.31 25.76
CA PHE A 79 -11.35 13.70 25.14
C PHE A 79 -11.32 15.21 24.94
N LYS A 80 -10.21 15.86 25.29
CA LYS A 80 -10.10 17.32 25.29
C LYS A 80 -9.94 17.90 23.88
N LYS A 81 -9.27 17.17 22.99
CA LYS A 81 -9.15 17.51 21.58
C LYS A 81 -9.73 16.39 20.73
N ILE A 82 -10.66 16.76 19.86
CA ILE A 82 -11.38 15.88 18.94
C ILE A 82 -11.38 16.56 17.59
N GLU A 83 -11.04 15.86 16.52
CA GLU A 83 -10.91 16.46 15.20
C GLU A 83 -11.26 15.49 14.09
N LEU A 84 -11.90 15.99 13.03
CA LEU A 84 -11.89 15.32 11.74
C LEU A 84 -10.68 15.83 10.96
N VAL A 85 -9.77 14.93 10.67
CA VAL A 85 -8.60 15.22 9.85
C VAL A 85 -8.98 15.04 8.38
N ASP A 86 -8.86 16.09 7.60
CA ASP A 86 -9.00 16.05 6.14
C ASP A 86 -7.62 15.89 5.49
N PHE A 87 -7.39 14.77 4.82
CA PHE A 87 -6.13 14.45 4.15
C PHE A 87 -5.99 15.12 2.78
N SER A 88 -7.00 15.87 2.33
CA SER A 88 -6.89 16.82 1.23
C SER A 88 -6.11 18.09 1.63
N ASP A 89 -5.95 18.36 2.93
CA ASP A 89 -5.15 19.47 3.44
C ASP A 89 -3.66 19.29 3.06
N PRO A 90 -2.97 20.37 2.60
CA PRO A 90 -1.55 20.33 2.27
C PRO A 90 -0.62 19.76 3.37
N VAL A 91 -0.94 19.99 4.64
CA VAL A 91 -0.19 19.48 5.80
C VAL A 91 -0.29 17.95 5.90
N PHE A 92 -1.34 17.34 5.34
CA PHE A 92 -1.55 15.89 5.34
C PHE A 92 -1.33 15.23 3.97
N LYS A 93 -0.92 16.01 2.97
CA LYS A 93 -0.67 15.54 1.61
C LYS A 93 0.22 14.28 1.60
N LYS A 94 -0.26 13.22 0.95
CA LYS A 94 0.38 11.89 0.83
C LYS A 94 0.55 11.10 2.14
N ARG A 95 -0.02 11.58 3.26
CA ARG A 95 0.14 10.94 4.57
C ARG A 95 -1.00 10.01 4.93
N ASN A 96 -2.12 9.98 4.21
CA ASN A 96 -3.27 9.13 4.53
C ASN A 96 -2.95 7.62 4.51
N ARG A 97 -2.84 7.02 5.70
CA ARG A 97 -2.65 5.57 5.91
C ARG A 97 -3.91 4.93 6.49
N ALA A 98 -4.21 3.73 6.01
CA ALA A 98 -5.35 2.93 6.45
C ALA A 98 -5.00 2.16 7.74
N PHE A 99 -5.25 2.76 8.90
CA PHE A 99 -5.03 2.11 10.20
C PHE A 99 -5.99 2.61 11.29
N TYR A 100 -6.01 1.90 12.42
CA TYR A 100 -6.70 2.28 13.64
C TYR A 100 -5.74 2.19 14.81
N PHE A 101 -5.82 3.15 15.73
CA PHE A 101 -5.03 3.13 16.95
C PHE A 101 -5.88 3.63 18.10
N TYR A 102 -5.75 3.02 19.28
CA TYR A 102 -6.43 3.47 20.49
C TYR A 102 -5.60 3.11 21.71
N ASP A 103 -5.40 4.08 22.59
CA ASP A 103 -4.88 3.89 23.93
C ASP A 103 -5.56 4.84 24.93
N ASN A 104 -5.03 4.90 26.16
CA ASN A 104 -5.58 5.73 27.23
C ASN A 104 -5.53 7.24 26.95
N ASN A 105 -4.71 7.70 26.01
CA ASN A 105 -4.42 9.10 25.75
C ASN A 105 -4.78 9.55 24.33
N PHE A 106 -4.74 8.65 23.36
CA PHE A 106 -4.86 8.94 21.94
C PHE A 106 -5.76 7.94 21.24
N GLY A 107 -6.43 8.42 20.19
CA GLY A 107 -7.22 7.60 19.30
C GLY A 107 -7.11 8.10 17.88
N TYR A 108 -7.04 7.19 16.93
CA TYR A 108 -7.13 7.49 15.51
C TYR A 108 -7.97 6.45 14.78
N PHE A 109 -8.89 6.93 13.95
CA PHE A 109 -9.73 6.10 13.10
C PHE A 109 -9.68 6.55 11.64
N SER A 110 -9.19 5.68 10.74
CA SER A 110 -9.10 5.97 9.30
C SER A 110 -10.37 5.57 8.54
N PHE A 111 -11.01 6.50 7.84
CA PHE A 111 -12.12 6.14 6.95
C PHE A 111 -11.63 5.41 5.70
N LYS A 112 -10.39 5.68 5.27
CA LYS A 112 -9.75 4.96 4.18
C LYS A 112 -9.79 3.45 4.42
N LYS A 113 -9.36 2.99 5.61
CA LYS A 113 -9.36 1.57 5.98
C LYS A 113 -10.77 0.98 5.88
N THR A 114 -11.73 1.68 6.49
CA THR A 114 -13.14 1.27 6.54
C THR A 114 -13.78 1.09 5.15
N PHE A 115 -13.46 1.96 4.20
CA PHE A 115 -14.08 1.98 2.88
C PHE A 115 -13.26 1.30 1.77
N GLU A 116 -12.00 0.93 2.01
CA GLU A 116 -11.20 0.13 1.08
C GLU A 116 -11.56 -1.35 1.14
N GLU A 117 -11.92 -1.87 2.30
CA GLU A 117 -12.19 -3.29 2.51
C GLU A 117 -13.66 -3.69 2.19
N ASN A 118 -14.47 -2.78 1.64
CA ASN A 118 -15.89 -2.96 1.25
C ASN A 118 -16.84 -3.55 2.31
N HIS A 119 -16.38 -3.83 3.52
CA HIS A 119 -17.12 -4.53 4.55
C HIS A 119 -17.07 -3.78 5.89
N LEU A 120 -17.81 -2.68 6.01
CA LEU A 120 -18.04 -2.01 7.30
C LEU A 120 -18.47 -3.02 8.40
N THR A 121 -19.26 -4.03 8.02
CA THR A 121 -19.80 -5.09 8.90
C THR A 121 -18.77 -6.04 9.46
N SER A 122 -17.77 -6.46 8.69
CA SER A 122 -16.75 -7.40 9.18
C SER A 122 -15.74 -6.71 10.10
N HIS A 123 -15.53 -5.41 9.94
CA HIS A 123 -14.57 -4.63 10.71
C HIS A 123 -15.03 -4.31 12.13
N PHE A 124 -16.24 -3.78 12.27
CA PHE A 124 -16.72 -3.39 13.60
C PHE A 124 -16.86 -4.61 14.52
N ASN A 125 -17.31 -5.74 13.98
CA ASN A 125 -17.46 -6.97 14.76
C ASN A 125 -16.12 -7.62 15.20
N ARG A 126 -14.96 -7.16 14.70
CA ARG A 126 -13.66 -7.80 14.96
C ARG A 126 -12.59 -6.89 15.58
N GLN A 127 -12.80 -5.57 15.66
CA GLN A 127 -11.76 -4.62 16.07
C GLN A 127 -12.24 -3.67 17.17
N GLY A 128 -12.04 -4.06 18.44
CA GLY A 128 -12.45 -3.27 19.60
C GLY A 128 -11.91 -1.82 19.61
N ALA A 129 -10.70 -1.58 19.05
CA ALA A 129 -10.14 -0.23 18.94
C ALA A 129 -10.89 0.66 17.94
N ALA A 130 -11.42 0.11 16.84
CA ALA A 130 -12.20 0.86 15.85
C ALA A 130 -13.52 1.36 16.44
N ILE A 131 -14.25 0.45 17.10
CA ILE A 131 -15.48 0.76 17.83
C ILE A 131 -15.22 1.81 18.91
N SER A 132 -14.19 1.58 19.74
CA SER A 132 -13.85 2.48 20.84
C SER A 132 -13.56 3.90 20.35
N ASN A 133 -12.82 4.06 19.25
CA ASN A 133 -12.56 5.38 18.67
C ASN A 133 -13.85 6.12 18.26
N ILE A 134 -14.77 5.45 17.57
CA ILE A 134 -16.02 6.08 17.12
C ILE A 134 -16.90 6.45 18.32
N GLN A 135 -17.08 5.52 19.25
CA GLN A 135 -17.87 5.75 20.46
C GLN A 135 -17.28 6.91 21.28
N GLN A 136 -15.96 6.96 21.47
CA GLN A 136 -15.29 8.03 22.19
C GLN A 136 -15.34 9.37 21.45
N PHE A 137 -15.25 9.36 20.12
CA PHE A 137 -15.42 10.55 19.29
C PHE A 137 -16.81 11.16 19.47
N VAL A 138 -17.86 10.37 19.25
CA VAL A 138 -19.26 10.82 19.40
C VAL A 138 -19.50 11.29 20.82
N SER A 139 -19.06 10.50 21.80
CA SER A 139 -19.31 10.80 23.22
C SER A 139 -18.65 12.09 23.66
N SER A 140 -17.41 12.31 23.23
CA SER A 140 -16.66 13.50 23.57
C SER A 140 -17.22 14.73 22.82
N CYS A 141 -17.67 14.58 21.58
CA CYS A 141 -18.32 15.67 20.83
C CYS A 141 -19.61 16.12 21.51
N ILE A 142 -20.46 15.20 21.96
CA ILE A 142 -21.71 15.54 22.67
C ILE A 142 -21.39 16.21 24.01
N ALA A 143 -20.47 15.64 24.80
CA ALA A 143 -20.09 16.18 26.10
C ALA A 143 -19.47 17.58 26.02
N LEU A 144 -18.79 17.92 24.91
CA LEU A 144 -18.20 19.23 24.65
C LEU A 144 -19.11 20.16 23.81
N ASN A 145 -20.37 19.77 23.55
CA ASN A 145 -21.32 20.51 22.70
C ASN A 145 -20.81 20.82 21.28
N GLN A 146 -20.02 19.91 20.69
CA GLN A 146 -19.45 19.99 19.34
C GLN A 146 -20.28 19.17 18.32
N ARG A 147 -21.60 19.39 18.31
CA ARG A 147 -22.55 18.62 17.47
C ARG A 147 -22.21 18.66 15.97
N GLN A 148 -21.72 19.79 15.49
CA GLN A 148 -21.29 19.98 14.09
C GLN A 148 -20.24 18.94 13.62
N LYS A 149 -19.35 18.47 14.51
CA LYS A 149 -18.36 17.45 14.12
C LYS A 149 -18.99 16.08 13.89
N ILE A 150 -20.05 15.75 14.62
CA ILE A 150 -20.84 14.53 14.39
C ILE A 150 -21.58 14.67 13.06
N GLU A 151 -22.14 15.87 12.85
CA GLU A 151 -22.49 16.50 11.57
C GLU A 151 -21.70 16.01 10.35
N GLU A 152 -20.45 16.47 10.37
CA GLU A 152 -19.42 16.30 9.36
C GLU A 152 -18.96 14.84 9.24
N MET A 153 -18.87 14.12 10.36
CA MET A 153 -18.56 12.69 10.40
C MET A 153 -19.62 11.89 9.65
N LEU A 154 -20.90 12.12 9.95
CA LEU A 154 -22.02 11.44 9.32
C LEU A 154 -22.11 11.75 7.81
N ASN A 155 -21.84 12.99 7.41
CA ASN A 155 -21.75 13.36 5.99
C ASN A 155 -20.60 12.62 5.28
N SER A 156 -19.41 12.62 5.89
CA SER A 156 -18.24 11.93 5.35
C SER A 156 -18.45 10.42 5.21
N ILE A 157 -19.19 9.80 6.13
CA ILE A 157 -19.57 8.39 6.06
C ILE A 157 -20.61 8.12 4.97
N LYS A 158 -21.62 8.98 4.85
CA LYS A 158 -22.63 8.91 3.78
C LYS A 158 -21.97 9.00 2.39
N GLU A 159 -21.04 9.93 2.22
CA GLU A 159 -20.30 10.16 0.98
C GLU A 159 -19.15 9.17 0.74
N ARG A 160 -18.89 8.28 1.70
CA ARG A 160 -17.77 7.31 1.68
C ARG A 160 -16.41 7.98 1.44
N ARG A 161 -16.19 9.15 2.04
CA ARG A 161 -14.95 9.93 1.95
C ARG A 161 -13.78 9.15 2.56
N LYS A 162 -12.82 8.75 1.71
CA LYS A 162 -11.60 8.02 2.13
C LYS A 162 -10.49 8.93 2.63
N ASP A 163 -10.60 10.22 2.37
CA ASP A 163 -9.66 11.27 2.72
C ASP A 163 -9.92 11.87 4.10
N VAL A 164 -10.73 11.21 4.95
CA VAL A 164 -11.07 11.69 6.28
C VAL A 164 -10.63 10.67 7.35
N GLY A 165 -10.29 11.17 8.53
CA GLY A 165 -10.08 10.33 9.72
C GLY A 165 -10.52 11.04 11.00
N LEU A 166 -10.76 10.27 12.05
CA LEU A 166 -11.11 10.79 13.38
C LEU A 166 -9.86 10.78 14.25
N LEU A 167 -9.60 11.88 14.95
CA LEU A 167 -8.46 12.03 15.82
C LEU A 167 -8.91 12.45 17.22
N LEU A 168 -8.38 11.76 18.22
CA LEU A 168 -8.74 11.91 19.63
C LEU A 168 -7.47 12.11 20.47
N GLN A 169 -7.52 13.08 21.39
CA GLN A 169 -6.49 13.28 22.41
C GLN A 169 -7.09 13.67 23.76
N LYS A 170 -6.78 12.88 24.79
CA LYS A 170 -7.30 13.03 26.16
C LYS A 170 -6.59 14.16 26.92
N GLN A 171 -5.28 14.27 26.72
CA GLN A 171 -4.46 15.27 27.42
C GLN A 171 -4.54 16.64 26.74
N ASN A 172 -4.50 17.70 27.55
CA ASN A 172 -4.57 19.09 27.06
C ASN A 172 -3.20 19.58 26.60
N HIS A 173 -2.60 18.92 25.62
CA HIS A 173 -1.39 19.44 25.00
C HIS A 173 -1.77 20.13 23.70
N ARG A 174 -1.33 21.39 23.53
CA ARG A 174 -1.47 22.16 22.30
C ARG A 174 -0.55 21.60 21.21
N ARG A 175 -0.80 20.36 20.79
CA ARG A 175 -0.11 19.71 19.67
C ARG A 175 -0.99 19.79 18.44
N GLU A 176 -0.35 20.06 17.32
CA GLU A 176 -1.00 20.05 16.02
C GLU A 176 -1.49 18.65 15.66
N SER A 177 -2.50 18.60 14.80
CA SER A 177 -3.18 17.34 14.43
C SER A 177 -2.23 16.41 13.67
N ILE A 178 -1.31 16.98 12.89
CA ILE A 178 -0.27 16.22 12.20
C ILE A 178 0.69 15.52 13.16
N TYR A 179 1.03 16.16 14.28
CA TYR A 179 1.86 15.56 15.32
C TYR A 179 1.14 14.35 15.94
N ILE A 180 -0.13 14.54 16.32
CA ILE A 180 -0.92 13.49 16.97
C ILE A 180 -1.12 12.31 16.00
N TYR A 181 -1.47 12.59 14.74
CA TYR A 181 -1.58 11.59 13.68
C TYR A 181 -0.28 10.80 13.49
N SER A 182 0.86 11.50 13.44
CA SER A 182 2.16 10.86 13.26
C SER A 182 2.52 9.99 14.47
N PHE A 183 2.21 10.46 15.68
CA PHE A 183 2.45 9.71 16.91
C PHE A 183 1.56 8.46 17.02
N THR A 184 0.27 8.55 16.70
CA THR A 184 -0.61 7.38 16.71
C THR A 184 -0.22 6.37 15.64
N TYR A 185 0.24 6.83 14.48
CA TYR A 185 0.78 5.93 13.45
C TYR A 185 2.06 5.24 13.91
N PHE A 186 2.99 5.97 14.53
CA PHE A 186 4.19 5.39 15.12
C PHE A 186 3.85 4.32 16.18
N CYS A 187 2.94 4.62 17.10
CA CYS A 187 2.53 3.68 18.13
C CYS A 187 1.83 2.44 17.54
N TYR A 188 1.01 2.62 16.51
CA TYR A 188 0.40 1.51 15.77
C TYR A 188 1.48 0.56 15.23
N LEU A 189 2.52 1.10 14.59
CA LEU A 189 3.62 0.30 14.04
C LEU A 189 4.48 -0.36 15.14
N CYS A 190 4.78 0.35 16.24
CA CYS A 190 5.52 -0.21 17.37
C CYS A 190 4.82 -1.41 18.02
N ASN A 191 3.48 -1.44 17.96
CA ASN A 191 2.67 -2.54 18.47
C ASN A 191 2.48 -3.68 17.46
N GLY A 192 3.30 -3.73 16.39
CA GLY A 192 3.21 -4.74 15.34
C GLY A 192 2.05 -4.52 14.36
N GLY A 193 1.43 -3.34 14.38
CA GLY A 193 0.43 -2.95 13.39
C GLY A 193 1.02 -2.92 11.99
N VAL A 194 0.27 -3.43 11.02
CA VAL A 194 0.68 -3.48 9.60
C VAL A 194 -0.32 -2.70 8.76
N VAL A 195 0.15 -1.87 7.84
CA VAL A 195 -0.73 -1.27 6.82
C VAL A 195 -0.95 -2.32 5.75
N GLU A 196 -2.22 -2.67 5.52
CA GLU A 196 -2.58 -3.72 4.59
C GLU A 196 -2.20 -3.37 3.15
N ILE A 197 -1.70 -4.37 2.44
CA ILE A 197 -1.32 -4.22 1.04
C ILE A 197 -2.60 -4.12 0.21
N SER A 198 -2.73 -3.02 -0.54
CA SER A 198 -3.84 -2.82 -1.46
C SER A 198 -4.00 -4.02 -2.41
N ASP A 199 -5.23 -4.45 -2.68
CA ASP A 199 -5.51 -5.54 -3.64
C ASP A 199 -4.90 -5.29 -5.02
N LYS A 200 -4.79 -4.02 -5.43
CA LYS A 200 -4.14 -3.61 -6.67
C LYS A 200 -2.65 -3.99 -6.74
N LEU A 201 -2.01 -4.16 -5.58
CA LEU A 201 -0.61 -4.53 -5.44
C LEU A 201 -0.40 -6.03 -5.23
N LYS A 202 -1.44 -6.78 -4.91
CA LYS A 202 -1.34 -8.24 -4.82
C LYS A 202 -0.97 -8.79 -6.20
N TYR A 203 -0.09 -9.80 -6.19
CA TYR A 203 0.36 -10.46 -7.40
C TYR A 203 -0.03 -11.95 -7.32
N THR A 204 -0.81 -12.40 -8.30
CA THR A 204 -1.15 -13.80 -8.50
C THR A 204 -0.54 -14.27 -9.81
N THR A 205 0.28 -15.32 -9.77
CA THR A 205 0.82 -15.92 -10.99
C THR A 205 -0.31 -16.61 -11.75
N SER A 206 -0.76 -16.02 -12.86
CA SER A 206 -1.87 -16.54 -13.66
C SER A 206 -1.46 -17.67 -14.62
N SER A 207 -0.17 -17.84 -14.88
CA SER A 207 0.40 -19.02 -15.54
C SER A 207 1.91 -19.01 -15.33
N ALA A 208 2.48 -20.08 -14.80
CA ALA A 208 3.93 -20.22 -14.74
C ALA A 208 4.45 -20.43 -16.17
N TYR A 209 5.40 -19.60 -16.61
CA TYR A 209 6.08 -19.80 -17.89
C TYR A 209 7.02 -21.00 -17.77
N PHE A 210 6.73 -22.08 -18.50
CA PHE A 210 7.57 -23.26 -18.58
C PHE A 210 8.28 -23.30 -19.93
N PRO A 211 9.61 -23.05 -19.99
CA PRO A 211 10.35 -23.24 -21.23
C PRO A 211 10.44 -24.74 -21.56
N ILE A 212 10.53 -25.06 -22.85
CA ILE A 212 10.77 -26.43 -23.30
C ILE A 212 12.22 -26.81 -22.96
N PHE A 213 12.39 -27.88 -22.19
CA PHE A 213 13.71 -28.34 -21.73
C PHE A 213 14.67 -28.58 -22.91
N ASN A 214 15.86 -27.99 -22.82
CA ASN A 214 16.94 -28.15 -23.79
C ASN A 214 18.02 -29.05 -23.22
N GLN A 215 18.07 -30.30 -23.70
CA GLN A 215 19.02 -31.31 -23.22
C GLN A 215 20.49 -30.91 -23.39
N GLY A 216 20.81 -30.03 -24.35
CA GLY A 216 22.17 -29.56 -24.61
C GLY A 216 22.65 -28.43 -23.71
N ASN A 217 21.79 -27.95 -22.80
CA ASN A 217 22.12 -26.83 -21.93
C ASN A 217 22.67 -27.29 -20.57
N ASN A 218 23.69 -26.59 -20.06
CA ASN A 218 24.23 -26.85 -18.74
C ASN A 218 23.46 -26.01 -17.70
N TYR A 219 22.39 -26.57 -17.13
CA TYR A 219 21.56 -25.87 -16.14
C TYR A 219 22.27 -25.63 -14.80
N ASN A 220 23.20 -26.50 -14.43
CA ASN A 220 23.89 -26.44 -13.14
C ASN A 220 24.61 -25.11 -12.90
N GLN A 221 25.01 -24.43 -13.97
CA GLN A 221 25.69 -23.15 -13.89
C GLN A 221 24.81 -22.01 -13.35
N PHE A 222 23.47 -22.15 -13.39
CA PHE A 222 22.52 -21.11 -12.97
C PHE A 222 21.91 -21.38 -11.59
N PHE A 223 22.50 -22.28 -10.79
CA PHE A 223 21.92 -22.70 -9.51
C PHE A 223 21.61 -21.53 -8.55
N GLU A 224 22.52 -20.56 -8.44
CA GLU A 224 22.33 -19.34 -7.63
C GLU A 224 21.11 -18.52 -8.08
N VAL A 225 20.79 -18.54 -9.38
CA VAL A 225 19.62 -17.86 -9.94
C VAL A 225 18.33 -18.60 -9.56
N TYR A 226 18.38 -19.92 -9.40
CA TYR A 226 17.21 -20.74 -9.04
C TYR A 226 16.68 -20.42 -7.65
N ASP A 227 17.58 -20.11 -6.69
CA ASP A 227 17.16 -19.66 -5.36
C ASP A 227 16.39 -18.34 -5.44
N VAL A 228 16.84 -17.40 -6.29
CA VAL A 228 16.12 -16.14 -6.51
C VAL A 228 14.79 -16.38 -7.23
N ILE A 229 14.72 -17.31 -8.18
CA ILE A 229 13.45 -17.70 -8.83
C ILE A 229 12.48 -18.27 -7.79
N ASN A 230 12.95 -19.06 -6.83
CA ASN A 230 12.12 -19.54 -5.73
C ASN A 230 11.57 -18.36 -4.90
N GLU A 231 12.39 -17.36 -4.58
CA GLU A 231 11.92 -16.13 -3.91
C GLU A 231 10.90 -15.33 -4.76
N VAL A 232 11.08 -15.27 -6.07
CA VAL A 232 10.10 -14.68 -7.01
C VAL A 232 8.76 -15.42 -6.89
N ASN A 233 8.77 -16.75 -6.90
CA ASN A 233 7.57 -17.57 -6.79
C ASN A 233 6.84 -17.42 -5.44
N GLN A 234 7.57 -17.13 -4.36
CA GLN A 234 7.00 -16.89 -3.04
C GLN A 234 6.48 -15.45 -2.84
N SER A 235 6.84 -14.52 -3.72
CA SER A 235 6.47 -13.10 -3.60
C SER A 235 4.97 -12.89 -3.87
N LYS A 236 4.27 -12.27 -2.92
CA LYS A 236 2.80 -12.10 -2.95
C LYS A 236 2.35 -10.73 -3.47
N ASP A 237 3.27 -9.79 -3.66
CA ASP A 237 2.98 -8.44 -4.11
C ASP A 237 3.92 -8.00 -5.25
N ILE A 238 3.45 -7.03 -6.05
CA ILE A 238 4.14 -6.52 -7.23
C ILE A 238 5.50 -5.91 -6.90
N ILE A 239 5.62 -5.20 -5.77
CA ILE A 239 6.85 -4.47 -5.43
C ILE A 239 7.94 -5.48 -5.08
N SER A 240 7.66 -6.37 -4.12
CA SER A 240 8.61 -7.41 -3.71
C SER A 240 8.99 -8.29 -4.90
N ARG A 241 8.00 -8.71 -5.70
CA ARG A 241 8.27 -9.55 -6.88
C ARG A 241 9.12 -8.83 -7.92
N PHE A 242 8.86 -7.54 -8.17
CA PHE A 242 9.70 -6.74 -9.07
C PHE A 242 11.16 -6.69 -8.59
N LEU A 243 11.40 -6.48 -7.29
CA LEU A 243 12.76 -6.49 -6.74
C LEU A 243 13.45 -7.85 -6.92
N LYS A 244 12.74 -8.96 -6.68
CA LYS A 244 13.30 -10.30 -6.88
C LYS A 244 13.59 -10.60 -8.35
N VAL A 245 12.74 -10.16 -9.28
CA VAL A 245 13.02 -10.23 -10.73
C VAL A 245 14.22 -9.34 -11.10
N TYR A 246 14.36 -8.17 -10.49
CA TYR A 246 15.54 -7.32 -10.65
C TYR A 246 16.80 -8.01 -10.13
N HIS A 247 16.73 -8.75 -9.02
CA HIS A 247 17.88 -9.53 -8.54
C HIS A 247 18.35 -10.55 -9.58
N ILE A 248 17.43 -11.25 -10.26
CA ILE A 248 17.78 -12.13 -11.38
C ILE A 248 18.51 -11.35 -12.48
N LEU A 249 18.01 -10.16 -12.84
CA LEU A 249 18.67 -9.31 -13.82
C LEU A 249 20.09 -8.93 -13.38
N GLU A 250 20.27 -8.60 -12.11
CA GLU A 250 21.55 -8.22 -11.54
C GLU A 250 22.56 -9.39 -11.62
N TYR A 251 22.13 -10.59 -11.22
CA TYR A 251 22.91 -11.83 -11.36
C TYR A 251 23.33 -12.06 -12.81
N LEU A 252 22.39 -12.01 -13.76
CA LEU A 252 22.70 -12.18 -15.18
C LEU A 252 23.64 -11.07 -15.70
N SER A 253 23.52 -9.85 -15.19
CA SER A 253 24.40 -8.73 -15.53
C SER A 253 25.82 -8.94 -15.05
N TYR A 254 26.03 -9.38 -13.81
CA TYR A 254 27.35 -9.77 -13.31
C TYR A 254 27.92 -10.94 -14.11
N ARG A 255 27.07 -11.90 -14.46
CA ARG A 255 27.46 -13.07 -15.25
C ARG A 255 28.03 -12.71 -16.61
N VAL A 256 27.47 -11.71 -17.30
CA VAL A 256 28.06 -11.17 -18.55
C VAL A 256 29.53 -10.81 -18.37
N LYS A 257 29.90 -10.21 -17.24
CA LYS A 257 31.29 -9.84 -16.95
C LYS A 257 32.16 -11.02 -16.61
N LEU A 258 31.65 -11.97 -15.83
CA LEU A 258 32.39 -13.17 -15.49
C LEU A 258 32.69 -14.01 -16.74
N VAL A 259 31.74 -14.08 -17.68
CA VAL A 259 31.95 -14.75 -18.97
C VAL A 259 32.95 -13.99 -19.83
N ASP A 260 32.84 -12.65 -19.94
CA ASP A 260 33.85 -11.82 -20.62
C ASP A 260 35.27 -12.07 -20.06
N ILE A 261 35.40 -12.21 -18.73
CA ILE A 261 36.68 -12.49 -18.07
C ILE A 261 37.16 -13.90 -18.34
N GLU A 262 36.28 -14.89 -18.26
CA GLU A 262 36.59 -16.30 -18.50
C GLU A 262 37.15 -16.50 -19.91
N VAL A 263 36.49 -15.93 -20.92
CA VAL A 263 36.94 -15.98 -22.32
C VAL A 263 38.33 -15.34 -22.46
N LYS A 264 38.53 -14.13 -21.92
CA LYS A 264 39.84 -13.45 -21.97
C LYS A 264 40.94 -14.19 -21.21
N ALA A 265 40.61 -14.78 -20.05
CA ALA A 265 41.55 -15.54 -19.25
C ALA A 265 41.98 -16.81 -19.98
N ARG A 266 41.05 -17.50 -20.65
CA ARG A 266 41.34 -18.64 -21.51
C ARG A 266 42.25 -18.26 -22.68
N GLU A 267 42.00 -17.12 -23.31
CA GLU A 267 42.78 -16.65 -24.45
C GLU A 267 44.17 -16.09 -24.06
N ARG A 268 44.29 -15.43 -22.90
CA ARG A 268 45.46 -14.58 -22.58
C ARG A 268 46.10 -14.83 -21.21
N LYS A 269 45.56 -15.73 -20.38
CA LYS A 269 46.04 -16.04 -19.02
C LYS A 269 46.20 -14.82 -18.10
N THR A 270 45.35 -13.80 -18.24
CA THR A 270 45.45 -12.52 -17.49
C THR A 270 44.32 -12.28 -16.48
N PHE A 271 43.80 -13.33 -15.85
CA PHE A 271 42.61 -13.27 -14.97
C PHE A 271 42.68 -12.18 -13.89
N ILE A 272 43.79 -12.10 -13.14
CA ILE A 272 43.97 -11.15 -12.03
C ILE A 272 43.82 -9.69 -12.50
N ARG A 273 44.40 -9.36 -13.67
CA ARG A 273 44.36 -8.01 -14.24
C ARG A 273 42.94 -7.62 -14.67
N GLU A 274 42.18 -8.55 -15.22
CA GLU A 274 40.81 -8.30 -15.68
C GLU A 274 39.85 -8.08 -14.51
N ILE A 275 39.99 -8.82 -13.41
CA ILE A 275 39.16 -8.63 -12.20
C ILE A 275 39.34 -7.24 -11.59
N THR A 276 40.57 -6.73 -11.50
CA THR A 276 40.82 -5.40 -10.93
C THR A 276 40.17 -4.27 -11.74
N SER A 277 39.84 -4.51 -13.01
CA SER A 277 39.19 -3.54 -13.90
C SER A 277 37.66 -3.50 -13.78
N LEU A 278 37.04 -4.36 -12.95
CA LEU A 278 35.58 -4.42 -12.77
C LEU A 278 34.99 -3.25 -11.97
N LYS A 279 35.82 -2.45 -11.28
CA LYS A 279 35.35 -1.27 -10.55
C LYS A 279 34.98 -0.16 -11.54
N LYS A 280 33.68 0.03 -11.82
CA LYS A 280 33.14 1.20 -12.52
C LYS A 280 32.49 2.15 -11.51
N ASP A 281 32.70 3.45 -11.69
CA ASP A 281 32.25 4.51 -10.78
C ASP A 281 30.73 4.83 -10.88
N ASN A 282 30.02 4.30 -11.88
CA ASN A 282 28.58 4.54 -12.08
C ASN A 282 27.79 3.25 -12.32
N GLU A 283 27.03 2.83 -11.30
CA GLU A 283 26.17 1.64 -11.29
C GLU A 283 25.10 1.66 -12.39
N GLU A 284 24.50 2.81 -12.68
CA GLU A 284 23.43 2.91 -13.68
C GLU A 284 23.95 2.57 -15.08
N SER A 285 25.05 3.22 -15.47
CA SER A 285 25.70 2.95 -16.76
C SER A 285 26.17 1.48 -16.83
N TYR A 286 26.66 0.94 -15.71
CA TYR A 286 27.08 -0.45 -15.63
C TYR A 286 25.93 -1.43 -15.91
N ILE A 287 24.78 -1.27 -15.24
CA ILE A 287 23.60 -2.12 -15.44
C ILE A 287 23.05 -1.98 -16.86
N ILE A 288 23.01 -0.75 -17.40
CA ILE A 288 22.55 -0.51 -18.77
C ILE A 288 23.44 -1.23 -19.80
N ASP A 289 24.76 -1.13 -19.65
CA ASP A 289 25.73 -1.80 -20.53
C ASP A 289 25.55 -3.32 -20.50
N CYS A 290 25.43 -3.91 -19.31
CA CYS A 290 25.26 -5.36 -19.15
C CYS A 290 23.91 -5.84 -19.70
N PHE A 291 22.84 -5.07 -19.47
CA PHE A 291 21.52 -5.38 -20.02
C PHE A 291 21.56 -5.38 -21.56
N LYS A 292 22.20 -4.38 -22.17
CA LYS A 292 22.35 -4.32 -23.63
C LYS A 292 23.10 -5.55 -24.13
N LYS A 293 24.23 -5.92 -23.52
CA LYS A 293 24.97 -7.12 -23.92
C LYS A 293 24.14 -8.40 -23.89
N ALA A 294 23.40 -8.64 -22.81
CA ALA A 294 22.65 -9.89 -22.65
C ALA A 294 21.29 -9.92 -23.38
N PHE A 295 20.64 -8.76 -23.57
CA PHE A 295 19.21 -8.70 -23.92
C PHE A 295 18.86 -7.70 -25.03
N ILE A 296 19.84 -7.21 -25.81
CA ILE A 296 19.58 -6.24 -26.90
C ILE A 296 18.51 -6.74 -27.90
N ALA A 297 18.51 -8.03 -28.23
CA ALA A 297 17.54 -8.63 -29.13
C ALA A 297 16.11 -8.67 -28.55
N ASP A 298 15.97 -8.61 -27.22
CA ASP A 298 14.68 -8.66 -26.53
C ASP A 298 14.02 -7.28 -26.42
N ILE A 299 14.80 -6.19 -26.52
CA ILE A 299 14.34 -4.80 -26.35
C ILE A 299 13.14 -4.44 -27.25
N PRO A 300 13.13 -4.76 -28.57
CA PRO A 300 11.98 -4.47 -29.41
C PRO A 300 10.70 -5.16 -28.93
N SER A 301 10.80 -6.44 -28.54
CA SER A 301 9.66 -7.21 -28.04
C SER A 301 9.13 -6.67 -26.71
N LEU A 302 10.05 -6.29 -25.80
CA LEU A 302 9.72 -5.64 -24.54
C LEU A 302 8.98 -4.32 -24.77
N ARG A 303 9.48 -3.48 -25.68
CA ARG A 303 8.85 -2.18 -25.98
C ARG A 303 7.40 -2.35 -26.41
N THR A 304 7.12 -3.33 -27.27
CA THR A 304 5.77 -3.65 -27.75
C THR A 304 4.89 -4.20 -26.61
N ASN A 305 5.39 -5.16 -25.84
CA ASN A 305 4.61 -5.85 -24.81
C ASN A 305 4.30 -4.99 -23.59
N LEU A 306 5.15 -4.01 -23.28
CA LEU A 306 4.95 -3.10 -22.14
C LEU A 306 3.85 -2.04 -22.38
N ARG A 307 3.41 -1.85 -23.62
CA ARG A 307 2.27 -0.99 -24.01
C ARG A 307 2.35 0.41 -23.41
N PHE A 308 3.39 1.16 -23.77
CA PHE A 308 3.58 2.53 -23.30
C PHE A 308 2.59 3.51 -23.93
N THR A 309 1.65 4.02 -23.14
CA THR A 309 0.75 5.11 -23.54
C THR A 309 1.43 6.46 -23.37
N ASN A 310 0.95 7.51 -24.06
CA ASN A 310 1.50 8.86 -23.92
C ASN A 310 1.42 9.40 -22.47
N PRO A 311 0.29 9.23 -21.74
CA PRO A 311 0.23 9.61 -20.32
C PRO A 311 1.26 8.89 -19.45
N LEU A 312 1.52 7.60 -19.72
CA LEU A 312 2.52 6.84 -18.99
C LEU A 312 3.94 7.34 -19.28
N LYS A 313 4.26 7.69 -20.53
CA LYS A 313 5.56 8.27 -20.90
C LYS A 313 5.80 9.61 -20.21
N GLN A 314 4.81 10.50 -20.20
CA GLN A 314 4.88 11.77 -19.48
C GLN A 314 5.06 11.58 -17.97
N TYR A 315 4.35 10.60 -17.39
CA TYR A 315 4.53 10.24 -15.99
C TYR A 315 5.96 9.76 -15.71
N ILE A 316 6.50 8.90 -16.58
CA ILE A 316 7.86 8.39 -16.46
C ILE A 316 8.90 9.51 -16.52
N GLU A 317 8.73 10.43 -17.48
CA GLU A 317 9.62 11.59 -17.63
C GLU A 317 9.59 12.47 -16.39
N LYS A 318 8.39 12.74 -15.84
CA LYS A 318 8.23 13.54 -14.63
C LYS A 318 8.85 12.90 -13.37
N GLN A 319 8.64 11.60 -13.16
CA GLN A 319 9.05 10.95 -11.90
C GLN A 319 10.46 10.37 -11.94
N PHE A 320 10.92 9.91 -13.11
CA PHE A 320 12.20 9.23 -13.26
C PHE A 320 13.22 10.02 -14.11
N GLY A 321 12.83 11.16 -14.69
CA GLY A 321 13.72 11.99 -15.51
C GLY A 321 14.15 11.33 -16.83
N ILE A 322 13.36 10.37 -17.34
CA ILE A 322 13.66 9.66 -18.59
C ILE A 322 12.85 10.29 -19.72
N SER A 323 13.51 11.02 -20.61
CA SER A 323 12.80 11.77 -21.65
C SER A 323 12.05 10.87 -22.62
N SER A 324 10.80 11.24 -22.92
CA SER A 324 9.95 10.54 -23.90
C SER A 324 10.57 10.51 -25.30
N SER A 325 11.44 11.48 -25.63
CA SER A 325 12.20 11.51 -26.89
C SER A 325 13.15 10.32 -27.04
N THR A 326 13.66 9.79 -25.93
CA THR A 326 14.59 8.65 -25.92
C THR A 326 13.88 7.30 -25.97
N PHE A 327 12.55 7.26 -26.13
CA PHE A 327 11.76 6.02 -26.12
C PHE A 327 12.25 4.95 -27.10
N ASN A 328 12.74 5.37 -28.27
CA ASN A 328 13.24 4.46 -29.30
C ASN A 328 14.69 4.00 -29.04
N SER A 329 15.39 4.59 -28.07
CA SER A 329 16.73 4.17 -27.66
C SER A 329 16.70 2.76 -27.04
N GLN A 330 17.81 2.05 -27.20
CA GLN A 330 18.07 0.78 -26.52
C GLN A 330 18.28 0.97 -25.00
N GLU A 331 18.50 2.21 -24.55
CA GLU A 331 18.76 2.51 -23.14
C GLU A 331 17.50 2.82 -22.34
N TYR A 332 16.38 3.12 -23.02
CA TYR A 332 15.15 3.56 -22.36
C TYR A 332 14.63 2.54 -21.34
N ILE A 333 14.51 1.28 -21.76
CA ILE A 333 13.97 0.19 -20.92
C ILE A 333 14.92 -0.15 -19.76
N PRO A 334 16.22 -0.44 -19.96
CA PRO A 334 17.10 -0.76 -18.84
C PRO A 334 17.24 0.41 -17.87
N LYS A 335 17.28 1.66 -18.37
CA LYS A 335 17.28 2.86 -17.51
C LYS A 335 16.01 2.93 -16.67
N LEU A 336 14.85 2.67 -17.26
CA LEU A 336 13.58 2.66 -16.53
C LEU A 336 13.53 1.56 -15.46
N ILE A 337 13.98 0.34 -15.77
CA ILE A 337 14.05 -0.77 -14.81
C ILE A 337 14.95 -0.38 -13.62
N TYR A 338 16.12 0.17 -13.89
CA TYR A 338 17.07 0.64 -12.87
C TYR A 338 16.49 1.74 -11.99
N ARG A 339 15.94 2.81 -12.60
CA ARG A 339 15.34 3.93 -11.86
C ARG A 339 14.11 3.50 -11.06
N LEU A 340 13.31 2.58 -11.58
CA LEU A 340 12.18 1.99 -10.86
C LEU A 340 12.64 1.20 -9.63
N ARG A 341 13.68 0.37 -9.75
CA ARG A 341 14.29 -0.32 -8.61
C ARG A 341 14.77 0.67 -7.55
N ASN A 342 15.45 1.73 -7.96
CA ASN A 342 15.94 2.75 -7.03
C ASN A 342 14.81 3.49 -6.33
N SER A 343 13.71 3.81 -7.01
CA SER A 343 12.53 4.38 -6.36
C SER A 343 11.88 3.44 -5.33
N ILE A 344 12.10 2.13 -5.42
CA ILE A 344 11.58 1.18 -4.42
C ILE A 344 12.56 1.05 -3.23
N VAL A 345 13.87 0.97 -3.49
CA VAL A 345 14.87 0.63 -2.45
C VAL A 345 15.45 1.86 -1.77
N HIS A 346 15.64 2.95 -2.50
CA HIS A 346 16.23 4.18 -1.98
C HIS A 346 15.14 5.19 -1.65
N ASN A 347 15.21 5.70 -0.42
CA ASN A 347 14.38 6.77 0.07
C ASN A 347 15.26 7.97 0.37
N LYS A 348 15.46 8.85 -0.63
CA LYS A 348 15.93 10.21 -0.36
C LYS A 348 14.72 11.11 -0.24
N GLU A 349 14.73 12.01 0.72
CA GLU A 349 13.59 12.88 1.06
C GLU A 349 13.04 13.69 -0.13
N SER A 350 13.88 13.98 -1.13
CA SER A 350 13.52 14.70 -2.36
C SER A 350 13.15 13.81 -3.55
N GLU A 351 13.27 12.49 -3.45
CA GLU A 351 13.09 11.54 -4.56
C GLU A 351 11.71 10.86 -4.51
N PHE A 352 11.21 10.47 -5.68
CA PHE A 352 9.98 9.70 -5.80
C PHE A 352 10.20 8.27 -5.26
N HIS A 353 9.49 7.93 -4.18
CA HIS A 353 9.61 6.67 -3.48
C HIS A 353 8.33 5.81 -3.59
N ILE A 354 8.50 4.53 -3.90
CA ILE A 354 7.44 3.55 -4.11
C ILE A 354 7.42 2.59 -2.92
N THR A 355 6.28 2.53 -2.23
CA THR A 355 6.06 1.63 -1.09
C THR A 355 4.66 1.04 -1.15
N VAL A 356 4.45 -0.05 -0.41
CA VAL A 356 3.10 -0.62 -0.22
C VAL A 356 2.10 0.37 0.40
N SER A 357 2.60 1.43 1.06
CA SER A 357 1.79 2.41 1.77
C SER A 357 1.35 3.61 0.93
N ASN A 358 1.84 3.76 -0.32
CA ASN A 358 1.47 4.88 -1.20
C ASN A 358 1.07 4.50 -2.65
N PRO A 359 0.26 3.44 -2.87
CA PRO A 359 -0.12 2.97 -4.21
C PRO A 359 -0.73 4.03 -5.13
N GLU A 360 -1.46 5.00 -4.57
CA GLU A 360 -2.10 6.06 -5.35
C GLU A 360 -1.11 7.03 -5.97
N GLU A 361 0.13 7.14 -5.45
CA GLU A 361 1.16 8.00 -6.03
C GLU A 361 1.74 7.43 -7.33
N TYR A 362 1.72 6.11 -7.49
CA TYR A 362 2.32 5.39 -8.61
C TYR A 362 1.34 4.47 -9.35
N LYS A 363 0.04 4.77 -9.25
CA LYS A 363 -1.04 4.01 -9.89
C LYS A 363 -0.79 3.70 -11.39
N PRO A 364 -0.29 4.62 -12.24
CA PRO A 364 0.03 4.31 -13.64
C PRO A 364 1.13 3.26 -13.80
N MET A 365 2.05 3.16 -12.84
CA MET A 365 3.18 2.22 -12.86
C MET A 365 2.76 0.80 -12.46
N ILE A 366 1.71 0.61 -11.67
CA ILE A 366 1.28 -0.72 -11.17
C ILE A 366 1.12 -1.71 -12.34
N SER A 367 0.33 -1.35 -13.35
CA SER A 367 0.11 -2.23 -14.50
C SER A 367 1.35 -2.37 -15.39
N LEU A 368 2.21 -1.36 -15.44
CA LEU A 368 3.49 -1.45 -16.15
C LEU A 368 4.43 -2.43 -15.46
N MET A 369 4.54 -2.36 -14.13
CA MET A 369 5.36 -3.26 -13.32
C MET A 369 4.90 -4.71 -13.48
N GLN A 370 3.59 -4.98 -13.44
CA GLN A 370 3.06 -6.33 -13.70
C GLN A 370 3.50 -6.86 -15.06
N ARG A 371 3.39 -6.04 -16.12
CA ARG A 371 3.85 -6.42 -17.46
C ARG A 371 5.36 -6.58 -17.53
N MET A 372 6.13 -5.73 -16.85
CA MET A 372 7.59 -5.86 -16.76
C MET A 372 7.98 -7.18 -16.12
N ILE A 373 7.43 -7.51 -14.96
CA ILE A 373 7.65 -8.78 -14.25
C ILE A 373 7.43 -9.95 -15.20
N SER A 374 6.22 -10.06 -15.79
CA SER A 374 5.89 -11.20 -16.64
C SER A 374 6.75 -11.31 -17.90
N ASN A 375 7.14 -10.18 -18.51
CA ASN A 375 8.00 -10.23 -19.69
C ASN A 375 9.46 -10.53 -19.35
N LEU A 376 9.99 -9.97 -18.26
CA LEU A 376 11.36 -10.20 -17.82
C LEU A 376 11.56 -11.65 -17.34
N GLU A 377 10.62 -12.21 -16.56
CA GLU A 377 10.65 -13.62 -16.18
C GLU A 377 10.75 -14.52 -17.43
N ARG A 378 9.90 -14.28 -18.43
CA ARG A 378 9.92 -15.03 -19.69
C ARG A 378 11.27 -14.92 -20.41
N ILE A 379 11.84 -13.72 -20.50
CA ILE A 379 13.14 -13.48 -21.16
C ILE A 379 14.24 -14.21 -20.40
N PHE A 380 14.31 -14.06 -19.08
CA PHE A 380 15.36 -14.68 -18.27
C PHE A 380 15.28 -16.20 -18.34
N TYR A 381 14.09 -16.79 -18.26
CA TYR A 381 13.94 -18.24 -18.33
C TYR A 381 14.35 -18.78 -19.70
N ASN A 382 14.01 -18.08 -20.78
CA ASN A 382 14.46 -18.45 -22.12
C ASN A 382 15.97 -18.33 -22.31
N ARG A 383 16.56 -17.25 -21.79
CA ARG A 383 18.01 -17.02 -21.86
C ARG A 383 18.79 -18.04 -21.05
N MET A 384 18.26 -18.50 -19.91
CA MET A 384 18.85 -19.60 -19.15
C MET A 384 18.62 -20.96 -19.79
N ASN A 385 17.59 -21.13 -20.62
CA ASN A 385 17.22 -22.41 -21.25
C ASN A 385 17.95 -22.67 -22.58
N ILE A 386 18.32 -21.61 -23.30
CA ILE A 386 19.05 -21.70 -24.56
C ILE A 386 20.51 -21.31 -24.28
N PRO A 387 21.52 -22.10 -24.71
CA PRO A 387 22.91 -21.68 -24.59
C PRO A 387 23.13 -20.31 -25.22
N GLN A 388 23.59 -19.35 -24.43
CA GLN A 388 23.90 -17.99 -24.87
C GLN A 388 25.34 -17.67 -24.47
N PRO A 389 26.23 -17.34 -25.43
CA PRO A 389 27.64 -17.10 -25.14
C PRO A 389 27.85 -15.88 -24.23
N GLU A 390 26.90 -14.96 -24.13
CA GLU A 390 27.01 -13.76 -23.30
C GLU A 390 26.82 -14.05 -21.81
N ILE A 391 26.14 -15.14 -21.44
CA ILE A 391 25.81 -15.46 -20.03
C ILE A 391 26.12 -16.91 -19.65
N SER A 392 26.62 -17.73 -20.57
CA SER A 392 26.97 -19.12 -20.29
C SER A 392 28.49 -19.27 -20.27
N TYR A 393 29.02 -19.93 -19.25
CA TYR A 393 30.45 -20.25 -19.23
C TYR A 393 30.76 -21.30 -20.30
N GLY A 394 31.84 -21.08 -21.07
CA GLY A 394 32.26 -22.03 -22.09
C GLY A 394 33.06 -23.21 -21.53
N SER A 395 33.32 -23.24 -20.22
CA SER A 395 34.12 -24.25 -19.51
C SER A 395 33.51 -24.49 -18.13
N SER A 396 33.62 -25.72 -17.62
CA SER A 396 33.24 -26.07 -16.25
C SER A 396 34.24 -25.54 -15.20
N VAL A 397 35.44 -25.11 -15.64
CA VAL A 397 36.51 -24.61 -14.78
C VAL A 397 37.11 -23.35 -15.41
N ILE A 398 37.26 -22.28 -14.62
CA ILE A 398 38.02 -21.10 -15.04
C ILE A 398 39.51 -21.43 -14.87
N GLN A 399 40.25 -21.51 -15.99
CA GLN A 399 41.70 -21.70 -15.94
C GLN A 399 42.36 -20.39 -15.51
N LEU A 400 42.86 -20.36 -14.28
CA LEU A 400 43.53 -19.20 -13.71
C LEU A 400 44.99 -19.07 -14.17
N TYR A 401 45.56 -20.14 -14.76
CA TYR A 401 46.95 -20.26 -15.21
C TYR A 401 47.11 -21.18 -16.42
#